data_AF-A0A2X4U551-F1
#
_entry.id   AF-A0A2X4U551-F1
#
_cell.length_a   1.000
_cell.length_b   1.000
_cell.length_c   1.000
_cell.angle_alpha   90.00
_cell.angle_beta   90.00
_cell.angle_gamma   90.00
#
_symmetry.space_group_name_H-M   'P 1'
#
loop_
_entity.id
_entity.type
_entity.pdbx_description
1 polymer ?
#
loop_
_entity_poly.entity_id
_entity_poly.type
_entity_poly.pdbx_seq_one_letter_code
_entity_poly.pdbx_strand_id
1 'polypeptide(L)'
;MSSVCEPVMAQTKAGMLKYLMGKLKKDRIPDLLAVTYDEWKSGKDLILQEVSSIFGRETNVIVRSSAVDEDTKGFSKAGAYLSEVVANDPVRISFTVDAVFSSYEEINPGNEVFIQRFIADSTAAGVVFTRAPKTGAAYYVTEFEEGGGTDTVTSGKNGRVMTFILKKGFSGAIPDSLGDLFEAIKEIEALTGDMPLDIEFAVSHGTAKILQVRALLCPVKSSDTPTEAYLHSTADLIESAIAPSPYVLGKKGMLGNMPDWNPAEIIGTHPRSLSSSLYRYLITNAVWAKTRKKFGYRDVSNSPLLVMLKGMPYVDVRLSLNSLIPSAVPDGIAEKFIESQLLYLSKNPQYHDKIEFNVAVSCWTPLAEKRINEIAADLSPNEKKKILSSLNLLTKKILESNKKILPESIKK
;
A
#
# COMPACT_ATOMS: atom_id res chain seq x y z
N MET A 1 -20.18 22.19 10.57
CA MET A 1 -21.36 21.56 9.96
C MET A 1 -21.73 22.39 8.74
N SER A 2 -20.98 22.24 7.65
CA SER A 2 -21.42 22.77 6.36
C SER A 2 -22.45 21.80 5.81
N SER A 3 -23.55 22.33 5.27
CA SER A 3 -24.56 21.57 4.54
C SER A 3 -23.87 20.82 3.40
N VAL A 4 -23.57 19.54 3.63
CA VAL A 4 -23.29 18.62 2.53
C VAL A 4 -24.51 18.69 1.62
N CYS A 5 -24.31 18.94 0.32
CA CYS A 5 -25.39 18.82 -0.64
C CYS A 5 -25.89 17.36 -0.60
N GLU A 6 -26.92 17.10 0.20
CA GLU A 6 -27.71 15.86 0.21
C GLU A 6 -27.96 15.27 -1.18
N PRO A 7 -28.19 16.05 -2.26
CA PRO A 7 -28.36 15.48 -3.60
C PRO A 7 -27.13 14.80 -4.22
N VAL A 8 -25.91 14.98 -3.71
CA VAL A 8 -24.69 14.34 -4.27
C VAL A 8 -24.45 12.95 -3.65
N MET A 9 -24.84 12.77 -2.38
CA MET A 9 -24.65 11.51 -1.64
C MET A 9 -25.59 10.37 -2.08
N ALA A 10 -26.63 10.68 -2.85
CA ALA A 10 -27.71 9.75 -3.21
C ALA A 10 -27.72 9.40 -4.71
N GLN A 11 -26.64 9.66 -5.44
CA GLN A 11 -26.58 9.42 -6.88
C GLN A 11 -26.01 8.04 -7.19
N THR A 12 -26.56 7.39 -8.21
CA THR A 12 -25.96 6.22 -8.85
C THR A 12 -24.61 6.60 -9.48
N LYS A 13 -23.79 5.60 -9.84
CA LYS A 13 -22.50 5.82 -10.52
C LYS A 13 -22.66 6.68 -11.78
N ALA A 14 -23.68 6.37 -12.59
CA ALA A 14 -24.01 7.12 -13.78
C ALA A 14 -24.50 8.54 -13.45
N GLY A 15 -25.34 8.69 -12.42
CA GLY A 15 -25.81 9.98 -11.93
C GLY A 15 -24.67 10.92 -11.56
N MET A 16 -23.68 10.42 -10.81
CA MET A 16 -22.53 11.21 -10.38
C MET A 16 -21.70 11.72 -11.56
N LEU A 17 -21.45 10.85 -12.56
CA LEU A 17 -20.74 11.27 -13.78
C LEU A 17 -21.56 12.30 -14.56
N LYS A 18 -22.86 12.08 -14.77
CA LYS A 18 -23.76 13.05 -15.43
C LYS A 18 -23.78 14.40 -14.70
N TYR A 19 -23.75 14.41 -13.37
CA TYR A 19 -23.70 15.65 -12.57
C TYR A 19 -22.41 16.44 -12.80
N LEU A 20 -21.28 15.75 -13.00
CA LEU A 20 -19.96 16.34 -13.22
C LEU A 20 -19.73 16.72 -14.71
N MET A 21 -20.38 16.03 -15.65
CA MET A 21 -20.31 16.34 -17.08
C MET A 21 -20.70 17.80 -17.35
N GLY A 22 -19.91 18.47 -18.19
CA GLY A 22 -20.10 19.90 -18.51
C GLY A 22 -19.67 20.88 -17.41
N LYS A 23 -19.30 20.43 -16.20
CA LYS A 23 -18.76 21.29 -15.12
C LYS A 23 -17.25 21.18 -14.96
N LEU A 24 -16.66 20.05 -15.37
CA LEU A 24 -15.22 19.86 -15.36
C LEU A 24 -14.57 20.49 -16.62
N LYS A 25 -13.33 20.96 -16.47
CA LYS A 25 -12.54 21.50 -17.59
C LYS A 25 -12.03 20.35 -18.48
N LYS A 26 -11.55 20.68 -19.70
CA LYS A 26 -10.73 19.80 -20.56
C LYS A 26 -11.35 18.44 -21.00
N ASP A 27 -12.66 18.33 -21.21
CA ASP A 27 -13.30 17.07 -21.63
C ASP A 27 -12.85 15.87 -20.75
N ARG A 28 -13.00 16.01 -19.43
CA ARG A 28 -12.48 15.04 -18.46
C ARG A 28 -13.34 13.79 -18.32
N ILE A 29 -14.60 13.81 -18.72
CA ILE A 29 -15.47 12.64 -18.61
C ILE A 29 -15.72 12.13 -20.02
N PRO A 30 -15.31 10.88 -20.35
CA PRO A 30 -15.64 10.30 -21.64
C PRO A 30 -17.15 10.29 -21.85
N ASP A 31 -17.57 10.51 -23.10
CA ASP A 31 -18.98 10.39 -23.51
C ASP A 31 -19.61 9.15 -22.86
N LEU A 32 -20.82 9.30 -22.33
CA LEU A 32 -21.55 8.24 -21.69
C LEU A 32 -23.06 8.36 -21.95
N LEU A 33 -23.72 7.21 -22.01
CA LEU A 33 -25.17 7.08 -22.07
C LEU A 33 -25.59 6.15 -20.94
N ALA A 34 -26.42 6.64 -20.02
CA ALA A 34 -27.00 5.80 -18.97
C ALA A 34 -28.46 5.51 -19.29
N VAL A 35 -28.84 4.25 -19.10
CA VAL A 35 -30.09 3.65 -19.56
C VAL A 35 -30.68 2.86 -18.39
N THR A 36 -31.93 3.15 -18.04
CA THR A 36 -32.69 2.39 -17.05
C THR A 36 -33.19 1.07 -17.62
N TYR A 37 -33.52 0.11 -16.75
CA TYR A 37 -34.12 -1.16 -17.18
C TYR A 37 -35.41 -0.97 -17.97
N ASP A 38 -36.26 -0.03 -17.55
CA ASP A 38 -37.53 0.27 -18.22
C ASP A 38 -37.34 0.87 -19.62
N GLU A 39 -36.41 1.81 -19.78
CA GLU A 39 -36.04 2.37 -21.09
C GLU A 39 -35.51 1.26 -22.01
N TRP A 40 -34.65 0.39 -21.47
CA TRP A 40 -34.09 -0.73 -22.24
C TRP A 40 -35.17 -1.71 -22.71
N LYS A 41 -36.15 -2.04 -21.86
CA LYS A 41 -37.25 -2.94 -22.22
C LYS A 41 -38.25 -2.32 -23.19
N SER A 42 -38.50 -1.01 -23.08
CA SER A 42 -39.49 -0.32 -23.91
C SER A 42 -38.96 0.11 -25.27
N GLY A 43 -37.65 0.35 -25.41
CA GLY A 43 -37.09 1.04 -26.58
C GLY A 43 -35.67 0.64 -26.99
N LYS A 44 -35.30 -0.64 -26.84
CA LYS A 44 -33.95 -1.16 -27.16
C LYS A 44 -33.36 -0.69 -28.49
N ASP A 45 -34.12 -0.74 -29.58
CA ASP A 45 -33.62 -0.35 -30.91
C ASP A 45 -33.28 1.14 -31.01
N LEU A 46 -34.04 2.00 -30.32
CA LEU A 46 -33.78 3.44 -30.26
C LEU A 46 -32.50 3.71 -29.45
N ILE A 47 -32.31 3.02 -28.33
CA ILE A 47 -31.09 3.15 -27.52
C ILE A 47 -29.86 2.70 -28.30
N LEU A 48 -29.94 1.61 -29.06
CA LEU A 48 -28.82 1.15 -29.90
C LEU A 48 -28.49 2.14 -31.04
N GLN A 49 -29.50 2.84 -31.58
CA GLN A 49 -29.29 3.93 -32.53
C GLN A 49 -28.61 5.13 -31.87
N GLU A 50 -29.03 5.49 -30.66
CA GLU A 50 -28.44 6.58 -29.88
C GLU A 50 -26.97 6.29 -29.53
N VAL A 51 -26.67 5.08 -29.06
CA VAL A 51 -25.30 4.60 -28.83
C VAL A 51 -24.44 4.73 -30.09
N SER A 52 -24.96 4.31 -31.24
CA SER A 52 -24.25 4.45 -32.52
C SER A 52 -24.00 5.91 -32.89
N SER A 53 -24.95 6.80 -32.57
CA SER A 53 -24.86 8.23 -32.84
C SER A 53 -23.86 8.95 -31.92
N ILE A 54 -23.79 8.58 -30.64
CA ILE A 54 -22.90 9.22 -29.66
C ILE A 54 -21.45 8.76 -29.85
N PHE A 55 -21.23 7.45 -30.02
CA PHE A 55 -19.88 6.87 -29.97
C PHE A 55 -19.25 6.64 -31.35
N GLY A 56 -20.06 6.58 -32.42
CA GLY A 56 -19.60 6.19 -33.76
C GLY A 56 -19.33 4.69 -33.89
N ARG A 57 -19.57 4.13 -35.08
CA ARG A 57 -19.64 2.66 -35.31
C ARG A 57 -18.32 1.88 -35.15
N GLU A 58 -17.16 2.55 -35.16
CA GLU A 58 -15.84 1.89 -35.14
C GLU A 58 -15.10 2.01 -33.79
N THR A 59 -15.80 2.44 -32.74
CA THR A 59 -15.20 2.57 -31.41
C THR A 59 -15.51 1.37 -30.52
N ASN A 60 -14.63 1.10 -29.55
CA ASN A 60 -15.00 0.23 -28.44
C ASN A 60 -15.71 1.06 -27.37
N VAL A 61 -16.70 0.45 -26.74
CA VAL A 61 -17.41 1.00 -25.58
C VAL A 61 -17.25 0.05 -24.40
N ILE A 62 -17.37 0.56 -23.20
CA ILE A 62 -17.46 -0.25 -21.98
C ILE A 62 -18.89 -0.17 -21.45
N VAL A 63 -19.49 -1.32 -21.21
CA VAL A 63 -20.80 -1.44 -20.57
C VAL A 63 -20.59 -1.71 -19.10
N ARG A 64 -21.16 -0.86 -18.24
CA ARG A 64 -20.91 -0.85 -16.80
C ARG A 64 -22.21 -0.86 -16.03
N SER A 65 -22.21 -1.57 -14.92
CA SER A 65 -23.32 -1.59 -13.98
C SER A 65 -23.46 -0.27 -13.20
N SER A 66 -24.71 0.15 -12.94
CA SER A 66 -25.05 1.30 -12.09
C SER A 66 -26.40 1.06 -11.38
N ALA A 67 -26.45 0.04 -10.52
CA ALA A 67 -27.68 -0.29 -9.80
C ALA A 67 -27.97 0.73 -8.68
N VAL A 68 -29.26 0.95 -8.38
CA VAL A 68 -29.72 1.90 -7.35
C VAL A 68 -29.25 1.47 -5.95
N ASP A 69 -29.20 0.15 -5.72
CA ASP A 69 -28.84 -0.44 -4.42
C ASP A 69 -27.33 -0.66 -4.24
N GLU A 70 -26.51 -0.31 -5.23
CA GLU A 70 -25.06 -0.56 -5.20
C GLU A 70 -24.31 0.33 -4.19
N ASP A 71 -24.87 1.51 -3.90
CA ASP A 71 -24.27 2.56 -3.07
C ASP A 71 -25.23 3.07 -1.96
N THR A 72 -25.97 2.17 -1.29
CA THR A 72 -26.82 2.52 -0.13
C THR A 72 -26.00 2.70 1.16
N LYS A 73 -26.55 3.48 2.12
CA LYS A 73 -25.95 4.10 3.33
C LYS A 73 -25.12 3.23 4.33
N GLY A 74 -24.71 2.02 4.00
CA GLY A 74 -23.90 1.19 4.89
C GLY A 74 -23.07 0.08 4.25
N PHE A 75 -23.24 -0.22 2.96
CA PHE A 75 -22.53 -1.30 2.28
C PHE A 75 -22.26 -0.90 0.83
N SER A 76 -20.98 -0.85 0.43
CA SER A 76 -20.61 -0.70 -0.98
C SER A 76 -20.36 -2.10 -1.55
N LYS A 77 -21.13 -2.49 -2.58
CA LYS A 77 -20.90 -3.74 -3.33
C LYS A 77 -19.87 -3.52 -4.45
N ALA A 78 -18.77 -2.85 -4.15
CA ALA A 78 -17.73 -2.54 -5.13
C ALA A 78 -17.18 -3.83 -5.79
N GLY A 79 -17.25 -3.90 -7.13
CA GLY A 79 -16.76 -5.04 -7.91
C GLY A 79 -17.71 -6.24 -8.01
N ALA A 80 -18.96 -6.13 -7.55
CA ALA A 80 -19.92 -7.25 -7.57
C ALA A 80 -20.51 -7.56 -8.96
N TYR A 81 -20.45 -6.62 -9.92
CA TYR A 81 -21.18 -6.68 -11.17
C TYR A 81 -20.29 -6.55 -12.41
N LEU A 82 -20.74 -7.19 -13.50
CA LEU A 82 -20.03 -7.30 -14.77
C LEU A 82 -19.74 -5.91 -15.38
N SER A 83 -18.49 -5.68 -15.78
CA SER A 83 -18.09 -4.60 -16.69
C SER A 83 -17.36 -5.22 -17.86
N GLU A 84 -17.80 -4.94 -19.08
CA GLU A 84 -17.27 -5.59 -20.28
C GLU A 84 -17.01 -4.57 -21.39
N VAL A 85 -15.79 -4.62 -21.95
CA VAL A 85 -15.42 -3.85 -23.13
C VAL A 85 -15.92 -4.58 -24.37
N VAL A 86 -16.74 -3.92 -25.16
CA VAL A 86 -17.34 -4.47 -26.38
C VAL A 86 -17.12 -3.54 -27.56
N ALA A 87 -16.98 -4.13 -28.74
CA ALA A 87 -17.07 -3.37 -29.97
C ALA A 87 -18.45 -2.69 -30.05
N ASN A 88 -18.51 -1.48 -30.61
CA ASN A 88 -19.76 -0.75 -30.83
C ASN A 88 -20.61 -1.39 -31.95
N ASP A 89 -21.03 -2.63 -31.70
CA ASP A 89 -21.89 -3.45 -32.52
C ASP A 89 -23.23 -3.63 -31.78
N PRO A 90 -24.38 -3.33 -32.41
CA PRO A 90 -25.68 -3.39 -31.76
C PRO A 90 -26.00 -4.74 -31.11
N VAL A 91 -25.57 -5.86 -31.73
CA VAL A 91 -25.84 -7.21 -31.21
C VAL A 91 -25.01 -7.49 -29.97
N ARG A 92 -23.72 -7.13 -29.98
CA ARG A 92 -22.83 -7.28 -28.83
C ARG A 92 -23.24 -6.41 -27.65
N ILE A 93 -23.50 -5.12 -27.90
CA ILE A 93 -23.97 -4.20 -26.85
C ILE A 93 -25.27 -4.70 -26.25
N SER A 94 -26.22 -5.10 -27.10
CA SER A 94 -27.48 -5.71 -26.67
C SER A 94 -27.26 -6.86 -25.69
N PHE A 95 -26.41 -7.83 -26.08
CA PHE A 95 -26.14 -9.01 -25.29
C PHE A 95 -25.49 -8.66 -23.95
N THR A 96 -24.50 -7.78 -23.95
CA THR A 96 -23.79 -7.36 -22.74
C THR A 96 -24.68 -6.56 -21.81
N VAL A 97 -25.51 -5.64 -22.32
CA VAL A 97 -26.47 -4.89 -21.48
C VAL A 97 -27.48 -5.85 -20.84
N ASP A 98 -28.03 -6.80 -21.59
CA ASP A 98 -28.92 -7.84 -21.06
C ASP A 98 -28.22 -8.70 -19.99
N ALA A 99 -26.94 -9.03 -20.19
CA ALA A 99 -26.12 -9.77 -19.23
C ALA A 99 -25.86 -8.96 -17.94
N VAL A 100 -25.56 -7.67 -18.04
CA VAL A 100 -25.36 -6.78 -16.88
C VAL A 100 -26.65 -6.65 -16.08
N PHE A 101 -27.81 -6.41 -16.72
CA PHE A 101 -29.09 -6.37 -16.01
C PHE A 101 -29.43 -7.71 -15.34
N SER A 102 -29.10 -8.82 -15.99
CA SER A 102 -29.31 -10.17 -15.43
C SER A 102 -28.37 -10.47 -14.25
N SER A 103 -27.29 -9.70 -14.07
CA SER A 103 -26.37 -9.85 -12.94
C SER A 103 -26.88 -9.21 -11.65
N TYR A 104 -27.94 -8.39 -11.72
CA TYR A 104 -28.55 -7.77 -10.54
C TYR A 104 -29.39 -8.77 -9.76
N GLU A 105 -29.28 -8.73 -8.43
CA GLU A 105 -30.00 -9.65 -7.52
C GLU A 105 -31.51 -9.46 -7.61
N GLU A 106 -31.97 -8.23 -7.83
CA GLU A 106 -33.38 -7.89 -8.07
C GLU A 106 -33.53 -7.02 -9.33
N ILE A 107 -34.55 -7.34 -10.12
CA ILE A 107 -34.94 -6.54 -11.29
C ILE A 107 -35.76 -5.35 -10.79
N ASN A 108 -35.07 -4.25 -10.49
CA ASN A 108 -35.69 -2.96 -10.21
C ASN A 108 -35.81 -2.16 -11.53
N PRO A 109 -37.00 -1.68 -11.92
CA PRO A 109 -37.21 -0.77 -13.04
C PRO A 109 -36.23 0.42 -13.11
N GLY A 110 -35.84 0.93 -11.94
CA GLY A 110 -34.90 2.04 -11.80
C GLY A 110 -33.42 1.66 -11.86
N ASN A 111 -33.06 0.38 -11.95
CA ASN A 111 -31.65 -0.01 -12.12
C ASN A 111 -31.11 0.52 -13.45
N GLU A 112 -29.88 1.03 -13.42
CA GLU A 112 -29.24 1.61 -14.59
C GLU A 112 -28.04 0.78 -15.05
N VAL A 113 -27.82 0.79 -16.37
CA VAL A 113 -26.55 0.44 -17.00
C VAL A 113 -26.05 1.69 -17.70
N PHE A 114 -24.75 1.92 -17.70
CA PHE A 114 -24.17 2.98 -18.52
C PHE A 114 -23.14 2.44 -19.50
N ILE A 115 -23.23 2.97 -20.72
CA ILE A 115 -22.34 2.70 -21.83
C ILE A 115 -21.43 3.92 -21.95
N GLN A 116 -20.12 3.71 -21.89
CA GLN A 116 -19.13 4.78 -21.90
C GLN A 116 -18.09 4.54 -23.00
N ARG A 117 -17.56 5.61 -23.60
CA ARG A 117 -16.45 5.48 -24.56
C ARG A 117 -15.23 4.84 -23.88
N PHE A 118 -14.68 3.80 -24.49
CA PHE A 118 -13.49 3.13 -24.00
C PHE A 118 -12.22 3.94 -24.33
N ILE A 119 -11.30 4.07 -23.36
CA ILE A 119 -10.03 4.79 -23.52
C ILE A 119 -8.92 3.77 -23.83
N ALA A 120 -8.70 3.49 -25.11
CA ALA A 120 -7.78 2.45 -25.57
C ALA A 120 -6.30 2.83 -25.47
N ASP A 121 -6.00 4.12 -25.56
CA ASP A 121 -4.66 4.71 -25.62
C ASP A 121 -4.17 5.20 -24.24
N SER A 122 -4.67 4.61 -23.16
CA SER A 122 -4.29 5.05 -21.83
C SER A 122 -2.81 4.75 -21.54
N THR A 123 -2.08 5.71 -20.97
CA THR A 123 -0.70 5.54 -20.51
C THR A 123 -0.65 5.12 -19.04
N ALA A 124 -1.69 5.42 -18.29
CA ALA A 124 -1.89 4.96 -16.91
C ALA A 124 -3.38 4.79 -16.62
N ALA A 125 -3.72 3.87 -15.73
CA ALA A 125 -5.08 3.69 -15.25
C ALA A 125 -5.06 3.21 -13.80
N GLY A 126 -6.10 3.56 -13.05
CA GLY A 126 -6.17 3.18 -11.65
C GLY A 126 -7.29 3.86 -10.88
N VAL A 127 -7.12 3.85 -9.57
CA VAL A 127 -8.05 4.40 -8.60
C VAL A 127 -7.34 5.44 -7.75
N VAL A 128 -8.03 6.53 -7.45
CA VAL A 128 -7.59 7.52 -6.47
C VAL A 128 -8.66 7.74 -5.41
N PHE A 129 -8.26 7.53 -4.17
CA PHE A 129 -9.04 7.87 -3.01
C PHE A 129 -8.68 9.28 -2.56
N THR A 130 -9.67 10.15 -2.37
CA THR A 130 -9.40 11.51 -1.88
C THR A 130 -9.12 11.57 -0.38
N ARG A 131 -9.28 10.47 0.34
CA ARG A 131 -8.80 10.27 1.71
C ARG A 131 -8.24 8.86 1.85
N ALA A 132 -7.38 8.63 2.84
CA ALA A 132 -6.87 7.30 3.11
C ALA A 132 -8.03 6.36 3.50
N PRO A 133 -8.33 5.27 2.76
CA PRO A 133 -9.55 4.47 2.94
C PRO A 133 -9.74 3.93 4.35
N LYS A 134 -8.65 3.46 4.98
CA LYS A 134 -8.69 2.82 6.31
C LYS A 134 -8.81 3.81 7.46
N THR A 135 -8.21 4.99 7.33
CA THR A 135 -8.03 5.92 8.46
C THR A 135 -8.83 7.21 8.30
N GLY A 136 -9.33 7.48 7.10
CA GLY A 136 -9.88 8.78 6.73
C GLY A 136 -8.83 9.88 6.59
N ALA A 137 -7.54 9.65 6.85
CA ALA A 137 -6.55 10.72 6.88
C ALA A 137 -6.51 11.54 5.57
N ALA A 138 -6.18 12.84 5.68
CA ALA A 138 -6.20 13.81 4.58
C ALA A 138 -5.03 13.63 3.58
N TYR A 139 -5.01 12.46 2.94
CA TYR A 139 -4.07 12.06 1.90
C TYR A 139 -4.85 11.56 0.69
N TYR A 140 -4.44 11.98 -0.50
CA TYR A 140 -4.78 11.27 -1.71
C TYR A 140 -3.97 9.96 -1.74
N VAL A 141 -4.65 8.84 -1.96
CA VAL A 141 -4.02 7.53 -2.12
C VAL A 141 -4.38 7.03 -3.51
N THR A 142 -3.39 7.00 -4.40
CA THR A 142 -3.55 6.59 -5.79
C THR A 142 -2.90 5.24 -6.00
N GLU A 143 -3.67 4.27 -6.48
CA GLU A 143 -3.21 2.95 -6.90
C GLU A 143 -3.39 2.84 -8.40
N PHE A 144 -2.29 2.64 -9.14
CA PHE A 144 -2.32 2.72 -10.60
C PHE A 144 -1.28 1.82 -11.25
N GLU A 145 -1.50 1.53 -12.52
CA GLU A 145 -0.54 0.85 -13.38
C GLU A 145 -0.13 1.77 -14.53
N GLU A 146 1.13 1.67 -14.94
CA GLU A 146 1.66 2.29 -16.14
C GLU A 146 1.59 1.28 -17.30
N GLY A 147 1.19 1.72 -18.49
CA GLY A 147 1.10 0.87 -19.68
C GLY A 147 -0.32 0.47 -20.13
N GLY A 148 -1.36 1.04 -19.52
CA GLY A 148 -2.64 1.23 -20.21
C GLY A 148 -3.73 0.16 -20.07
N GLY A 149 -3.60 -0.79 -19.15
CA GLY A 149 -4.67 -1.74 -18.84
C GLY A 149 -5.63 -1.17 -17.78
N THR A 150 -6.84 -0.77 -18.16
CA THR A 150 -7.88 -0.33 -17.19
C THR A 150 -8.43 -1.46 -16.33
N ASP A 151 -8.27 -2.71 -16.74
CA ASP A 151 -8.90 -3.87 -16.11
C ASP A 151 -8.03 -4.57 -15.06
N THR A 152 -6.75 -4.24 -14.94
CA THR A 152 -5.84 -5.01 -14.05
C THR A 152 -5.97 -4.60 -12.58
N VAL A 153 -6.07 -3.29 -12.30
CA VAL A 153 -6.09 -2.74 -10.93
C VAL A 153 -7.35 -3.16 -10.17
N THR A 154 -8.48 -3.26 -10.87
CA THR A 154 -9.77 -3.67 -10.28
C THR A 154 -9.99 -5.19 -10.27
N SER A 155 -9.23 -5.96 -11.07
CA SER A 155 -9.36 -7.43 -11.16
C SER A 155 -8.21 -8.24 -10.54
N GLY A 156 -7.16 -7.58 -10.03
CA GLY A 156 -6.05 -8.21 -9.31
C GLY A 156 -5.11 -9.07 -10.18
N LYS A 157 -4.99 -8.78 -11.48
CA LYS A 157 -4.07 -9.49 -12.39
C LYS A 157 -2.63 -8.95 -12.31
N ASN A 158 -1.67 -9.70 -12.89
CA ASN A 158 -0.20 -9.57 -12.77
C ASN A 158 0.44 -8.27 -13.36
N GLY A 159 -0.13 -7.09 -13.11
CA GLY A 159 0.50 -5.81 -13.35
C GLY A 159 1.30 -5.33 -12.14
N ARG A 160 2.33 -4.50 -12.36
CA ARG A 160 3.04 -3.84 -11.26
C ARG A 160 2.21 -2.65 -10.79
N VAL A 161 1.31 -2.88 -9.84
CA VAL A 161 0.54 -1.82 -9.19
C VAL A 161 1.48 -0.91 -8.40
N MET A 162 1.43 0.37 -8.70
CA MET A 162 2.17 1.43 -8.01
C MET A 162 1.22 2.16 -7.05
N THR A 163 1.71 2.50 -5.86
CA THR A 163 0.97 3.33 -4.90
C THR A 163 1.67 4.68 -4.78
N PHE A 164 0.93 5.75 -5.05
CA PHE A 164 1.36 7.13 -4.84
C PHE A 164 0.51 7.77 -3.75
N ILE A 165 1.16 8.36 -2.74
CA ILE A 165 0.49 8.99 -1.60
C ILE A 165 0.86 10.46 -1.58
N LEU A 166 -0.15 11.33 -1.63
CA LEU A 166 0.02 12.77 -1.62
C LEU A 166 -0.78 13.39 -0.47
N LYS A 167 -0.10 14.09 0.44
CA LYS A 167 -0.77 14.87 1.49
C LYS A 167 -1.63 15.97 0.84
N LYS A 168 -2.89 16.13 1.26
CA LYS A 168 -3.70 17.26 0.80
C LYS A 168 -3.04 18.59 1.14
N GLY A 169 -3.04 19.51 0.18
CA GLY A 169 -2.41 20.82 0.30
C GLY A 169 -0.90 20.84 0.04
N PHE A 170 -0.25 19.69 -0.15
CA PHE A 170 1.16 19.65 -0.54
C PHE A 170 1.34 19.92 -2.04
N SER A 171 2.32 20.75 -2.39
CA SER A 171 2.65 21.13 -3.77
C SER A 171 3.98 20.49 -4.22
N GLY A 172 4.05 19.17 -4.13
CA GLY A 172 5.21 18.39 -4.55
C GLY A 172 5.17 17.94 -6.01
N ALA A 173 6.24 17.28 -6.44
CA ALA A 173 6.27 16.58 -7.72
C ALA A 173 5.26 15.42 -7.71
N ILE A 174 4.49 15.34 -8.80
CA ILE A 174 3.56 14.25 -9.09
C ILE A 174 4.20 13.44 -10.23
N PRO A 175 4.10 12.09 -10.23
CA PRO A 175 4.56 11.27 -11.34
C PRO A 175 3.97 11.73 -12.68
N ASP A 176 4.81 11.89 -13.70
CA ASP A 176 4.38 12.33 -15.04
C ASP A 176 3.31 11.40 -15.64
N SER A 177 3.32 10.12 -15.29
CA SER A 177 2.33 9.12 -15.70
C SER A 177 0.91 9.42 -15.21
N LEU A 178 0.76 10.21 -14.14
CA LEU A 178 -0.56 10.65 -13.64
C LEU A 178 -1.07 11.92 -14.33
N GLY A 179 -0.28 12.54 -15.22
CA GLY A 179 -0.68 13.71 -16.00
C GLY A 179 -1.29 14.81 -15.12
N ASP A 180 -2.47 15.30 -15.53
CA ASP A 180 -3.20 16.33 -14.79
C ASP A 180 -4.28 15.81 -13.83
N LEU A 181 -4.19 14.55 -13.38
CA LEU A 181 -5.17 13.89 -12.49
C LEU A 181 -5.51 14.72 -11.25
N PHE A 182 -4.51 15.28 -10.56
CA PHE A 182 -4.75 16.07 -9.35
C PHE A 182 -5.35 17.45 -9.63
N GLU A 183 -5.29 17.95 -10.87
CA GLU A 183 -6.11 19.10 -11.28
C GLU A 183 -7.58 18.70 -11.39
N ALA A 184 -7.86 17.56 -12.04
CA ALA A 184 -9.22 17.01 -12.16
C ALA A 184 -9.85 16.74 -10.78
N ILE A 185 -9.10 16.12 -9.86
CA ILE A 185 -9.58 15.84 -8.50
C ILE A 185 -9.93 17.14 -7.77
N LYS A 186 -9.10 18.19 -7.86
CA LYS A 186 -9.39 19.48 -7.24
C LYS A 186 -10.67 20.13 -7.80
N GLU A 187 -10.92 19.99 -9.10
CA GLU A 187 -12.17 20.45 -9.72
C GLU A 187 -13.37 19.67 -9.19
N ILE A 188 -13.27 18.34 -9.05
CA ILE A 188 -14.34 17.49 -8.49
C ILE A 188 -14.59 17.85 -7.02
N GLU A 189 -13.55 18.01 -6.20
CA GLU A 189 -13.66 18.39 -4.79
C GLU A 189 -14.28 19.79 -4.64
N ALA A 190 -14.02 20.72 -5.54
CA ALA A 190 -14.68 22.03 -5.54
C ALA A 190 -16.20 21.93 -5.78
N LEU A 191 -16.66 20.90 -6.51
CA LEU A 191 -18.09 20.66 -6.79
C LEU A 191 -18.79 19.79 -5.75
N THR A 192 -18.03 19.00 -4.99
CA THR A 192 -18.53 17.96 -4.07
C THR A 192 -18.24 18.24 -2.60
N GLY A 193 -17.39 19.23 -2.33
CA GLY A 193 -16.97 19.62 -0.98
C GLY A 193 -15.98 18.62 -0.37
N ASP A 194 -16.01 18.50 0.97
CA ASP A 194 -15.14 17.60 1.73
C ASP A 194 -15.58 16.13 1.73
N MET A 195 -16.48 15.74 0.82
CA MET A 195 -16.90 14.36 0.68
C MET A 195 -15.67 13.50 0.32
N PRO A 196 -15.36 12.43 1.08
CA PRO A 196 -14.35 11.47 0.65
C PRO A 196 -14.85 10.77 -0.61
N LEU A 197 -14.00 10.66 -1.62
CA LEU A 197 -14.33 10.08 -2.91
C LEU A 197 -13.38 8.94 -3.26
N ASP A 198 -13.92 8.00 -4.00
CA ASP A 198 -13.23 6.93 -4.72
C ASP A 198 -13.43 7.19 -6.21
N ILE A 199 -12.34 7.43 -6.94
CA ILE A 199 -12.36 7.90 -8.33
C ILE A 199 -11.56 6.94 -9.19
N GLU A 200 -12.21 6.32 -10.17
CA GLU A 200 -11.54 5.58 -11.23
C GLU A 200 -11.11 6.53 -12.34
N PHE A 201 -9.89 6.36 -12.83
CA PHE A 201 -9.34 7.20 -13.88
C PHE A 201 -8.52 6.42 -14.90
N ALA A 202 -8.37 7.03 -16.06
CA ALA A 202 -7.34 6.71 -17.04
C ALA A 202 -6.64 8.00 -17.45
N VAL A 203 -5.36 7.94 -17.82
CA VAL A 203 -4.61 9.06 -18.40
C VAL A 203 -4.39 8.75 -19.86
N SER A 204 -4.85 9.63 -20.75
CA SER A 204 -4.58 9.57 -22.19
C SER A 204 -4.00 10.92 -22.62
N HIS A 205 -2.87 10.89 -23.34
CA HIS A 205 -2.15 12.08 -23.79
C HIS A 205 -1.90 13.13 -22.68
N GLY A 206 -1.58 12.66 -21.46
CA GLY A 206 -1.35 13.52 -20.28
C GLY A 206 -2.60 14.13 -19.65
N THR A 207 -3.79 13.85 -20.18
CA THR A 207 -5.07 14.30 -19.64
C THR A 207 -5.75 13.17 -18.87
N ALA A 208 -6.13 13.42 -17.63
CA ALA A 208 -6.91 12.49 -16.83
C ALA A 208 -8.37 12.46 -17.28
N LYS A 209 -8.82 11.27 -17.67
CA LYS A 209 -10.20 10.89 -17.96
C LYS A 209 -10.80 10.22 -16.73
N ILE A 210 -11.87 10.79 -16.21
CA ILE A 210 -12.60 10.33 -15.02
C ILE A 210 -13.63 9.31 -15.49
N LEU A 211 -13.39 8.06 -15.13
CA LEU A 211 -14.19 6.93 -15.56
C LEU A 211 -15.33 6.66 -14.59
N GLN A 212 -15.12 6.94 -13.31
CA GLN A 212 -16.12 6.76 -12.26
C GLN A 212 -15.81 7.64 -11.04
N VAL A 213 -16.84 8.08 -10.33
CA VAL A 213 -16.72 8.77 -9.03
C VAL A 213 -17.76 8.20 -8.07
N ARG A 214 -17.33 7.80 -6.88
CA ARG A 214 -18.17 7.26 -5.80
C ARG A 214 -17.84 7.93 -4.48
N ALA A 215 -18.79 7.93 -3.55
CA ALA A 215 -18.51 8.30 -2.16
C ALA A 215 -17.68 7.20 -1.48
N LEU A 216 -16.59 7.58 -0.81
CA LEU A 216 -15.74 6.68 -0.06
C LEU A 216 -16.19 6.62 1.41
N LEU A 217 -16.68 5.46 1.83
CA LEU A 217 -17.02 5.21 3.24
C LEU A 217 -15.74 5.05 4.07
N CYS A 218 -15.33 6.11 4.76
CA CYS A 218 -14.18 6.11 5.65
C CYS A 218 -14.45 6.90 6.94
N PRO A 219 -13.73 6.59 8.05
CA PRO A 219 -13.93 7.27 9.32
C PRO A 219 -13.34 8.69 9.27
N VAL A 220 -14.12 9.66 8.80
CA VAL A 220 -13.72 11.07 8.76
C VAL A 220 -13.86 11.71 10.14
N LYS A 221 -12.77 12.28 10.66
CA LYS A 221 -12.76 13.16 11.84
C LYS A 221 -12.32 14.56 11.44
N SER A 222 -12.81 15.55 12.18
CA SER A 222 -12.51 16.97 11.95
C SER A 222 -11.04 17.35 12.17
N SER A 223 -10.24 16.50 12.83
CA SER A 223 -8.83 16.71 13.17
C SER A 223 -7.82 16.01 12.23
N ASP A 224 -8.27 15.44 11.11
CA ASP A 224 -7.47 14.46 10.32
C ASP A 224 -6.39 15.06 9.41
N THR A 225 -6.25 16.38 9.36
CA THR A 225 -5.17 17.01 8.58
C THR A 225 -3.99 17.31 9.52
N PRO A 226 -2.86 16.58 9.41
CA PRO A 226 -1.71 16.85 10.25
C PRO A 226 -1.14 18.23 9.91
N THR A 227 -0.91 19.04 10.93
CA THR A 227 -0.23 20.34 10.80
C THR A 227 1.21 20.14 10.34
N GLU A 228 1.79 21.12 9.66
CA GLU A 228 3.21 21.05 9.28
C GLU A 228 4.12 20.88 10.50
N ALA A 229 3.81 21.55 11.61
CA ALA A 229 4.53 21.38 12.87
C ALA A 229 4.48 19.92 13.39
N TYR A 230 3.34 19.25 13.25
CA TYR A 230 3.23 17.84 13.63
C TYR A 230 4.10 16.94 12.74
N LEU A 231 4.09 17.18 11.42
CA LEU A 231 4.90 16.43 10.46
C LEU A 231 6.39 16.64 10.69
N HIS A 232 6.85 17.89 10.84
CA HIS A 232 8.24 18.21 11.16
C HIS A 232 8.68 17.55 12.46
N SER A 233 7.88 17.66 13.54
CA SER A 233 8.21 16.99 14.80
C SER A 233 8.30 15.47 14.68
N THR A 234 7.55 14.88 13.73
CA THR A 234 7.58 13.43 13.47
C THR A 234 8.82 13.06 12.66
N ALA A 235 9.20 13.88 11.67
CA ALA A 235 10.44 13.72 10.92
C ALA A 235 11.66 13.81 11.85
N ASP A 236 11.73 14.83 12.72
CA ASP A 236 12.82 14.99 13.70
C ASP A 236 12.95 13.77 14.63
N LEU A 237 11.82 13.22 15.09
CA LEU A 237 11.82 11.99 15.90
C LEU A 237 12.37 10.79 15.13
N ILE A 238 12.02 10.64 13.85
CA ILE A 238 12.52 9.57 12.99
C ILE A 238 14.03 9.75 12.77
N GLU A 239 14.47 10.96 12.40
CA GLU A 239 15.87 11.28 12.16
C GLU A 239 16.72 11.03 13.40
N SER A 240 16.26 11.48 14.57
CA SER A 240 16.92 11.23 15.84
C SER A 240 16.98 9.74 16.17
N ALA A 241 15.93 8.96 15.88
CA ALA A 241 15.91 7.53 16.15
C ALA A 241 16.86 6.72 15.25
N ILE A 242 17.05 7.15 14.00
CA ILE A 242 17.94 6.47 13.05
C ILE A 242 19.37 7.05 13.02
N ALA A 243 19.66 8.08 13.81
CA ALA A 243 20.99 8.68 13.88
C ALA A 243 22.05 7.69 14.46
N PRO A 244 23.35 7.90 14.19
CA PRO A 244 24.44 7.20 14.88
C PRO A 244 24.30 7.26 16.41
N SER A 245 24.66 6.18 17.09
CA SER A 245 24.71 6.12 18.55
C SER A 245 26.08 5.59 19.00
N PRO A 246 26.68 6.14 20.06
CA PRO A 246 27.98 5.67 20.55
C PRO A 246 27.95 4.23 21.07
N TYR A 247 26.77 3.66 21.31
CA TYR A 247 26.59 2.31 21.86
C TYR A 247 26.16 1.27 20.83
N VAL A 248 25.96 1.68 19.57
CA VAL A 248 25.42 0.82 18.50
C VAL A 248 26.21 1.07 17.22
N LEU A 249 26.80 0.03 16.65
CA LEU A 249 27.59 0.16 15.42
C LEU A 249 26.68 0.44 14.21
N GLY A 250 27.17 1.25 13.27
CA GLY A 250 26.48 1.58 12.02
C GLY A 250 25.98 3.03 11.96
N LYS A 251 26.21 3.67 10.81
CA LYS A 251 25.98 5.12 10.64
C LYS A 251 24.52 5.55 10.50
N LYS A 252 23.62 4.66 10.08
CA LYS A 252 22.21 4.98 9.92
C LYS A 252 21.35 3.77 10.29
N GLY A 253 20.35 4.02 11.14
CA GLY A 253 19.36 3.03 11.54
C GLY A 253 18.27 2.82 10.48
N MET A 254 17.48 1.78 10.70
CA MET A 254 16.26 1.50 9.95
C MET A 254 15.20 1.06 10.96
N LEU A 255 13.98 1.57 10.80
CA LEU A 255 12.86 1.24 11.66
C LEU A 255 11.91 0.31 10.92
N GLY A 256 11.44 -0.74 11.58
CA GLY A 256 10.37 -1.60 11.07
C GLY A 256 9.46 -2.07 12.19
N ASN A 257 8.20 -2.39 11.89
CA ASN A 257 7.22 -2.82 12.89
C ASN A 257 7.01 -4.35 12.96
N MET A 258 7.61 -5.09 12.04
CA MET A 258 7.63 -6.56 11.97
C MET A 258 9.00 -7.24 12.18
N PRO A 259 10.16 -6.57 12.03
CA PRO A 259 11.45 -7.12 12.46
C PRO A 259 11.42 -7.57 13.93
N ASP A 260 12.17 -8.63 14.25
CA ASP A 260 12.67 -9.01 15.58
C ASP A 260 11.85 -8.57 16.79
N TRP A 261 11.22 -9.55 17.45
CA TRP A 261 10.19 -9.33 18.44
C TRP A 261 8.96 -8.58 17.89
N ASN A 262 8.70 -8.64 16.57
CA ASN A 262 7.53 -8.13 15.85
C ASN A 262 6.43 -7.48 16.72
N PRO A 263 6.52 -6.17 17.01
CA PRO A 263 5.52 -5.51 17.85
C PRO A 263 4.13 -5.48 17.21
N ALA A 264 4.03 -5.48 15.88
CA ALA A 264 2.73 -5.51 15.18
C ALA A 264 1.94 -6.79 15.49
N GLU A 265 2.59 -7.95 15.58
CA GLU A 265 1.94 -9.21 15.95
C GLU A 265 1.73 -9.36 17.46
N ILE A 266 2.67 -8.90 18.29
CA ILE A 266 2.62 -9.13 19.75
C ILE A 266 1.68 -8.14 20.46
N ILE A 267 1.74 -6.86 20.12
CA ILE A 267 0.96 -5.79 20.78
C ILE A 267 0.07 -4.98 19.85
N GLY A 268 0.10 -5.24 18.54
CA GLY A 268 -0.64 -4.50 17.53
C GLY A 268 0.12 -3.27 17.02
N THR A 269 -0.35 -2.70 15.90
CA THR A 269 0.22 -1.49 15.29
C THR A 269 -0.11 -0.20 16.05
N HIS A 270 -1.19 -0.21 16.84
CA HIS A 270 -1.63 0.89 17.70
C HIS A 270 -1.92 0.37 19.13
N PRO A 271 -0.89 -0.05 19.88
CA PRO A 271 -1.06 -0.63 21.21
C PRO A 271 -1.56 0.41 22.22
N ARG A 272 -2.37 -0.04 23.19
CA ARG A 272 -2.71 0.78 24.37
C ARG A 272 -1.46 0.99 25.26
N SER A 273 -1.46 2.05 26.05
CA SER A 273 -0.34 2.44 26.91
C SER A 273 0.15 1.36 27.88
N LEU A 274 -0.76 0.54 28.43
CA LEU A 274 -0.38 -0.57 29.30
C LEU A 274 0.37 -1.68 28.52
N SER A 275 -0.16 -2.08 27.37
CA SER A 275 0.45 -3.11 26.50
C SER A 275 1.84 -2.68 26.05
N SER A 276 2.00 -1.44 25.59
CA SER A 276 3.31 -0.92 25.17
C SER A 276 4.30 -0.78 26.33
N SER A 277 3.83 -0.44 27.53
CA SER A 277 4.70 -0.35 28.72
C SER A 277 5.15 -1.71 29.23
N LEU A 278 4.25 -2.70 29.27
CA LEU A 278 4.58 -4.07 29.65
C LEU A 278 5.55 -4.72 28.65
N TYR A 279 5.29 -4.58 27.36
CA TYR A 279 6.15 -5.16 26.33
C TYR A 279 7.56 -4.57 26.36
N ARG A 280 7.69 -3.25 26.58
CA ARG A 280 8.99 -2.61 26.84
C ARG A 280 9.69 -3.16 28.06
N TYR A 281 8.99 -3.21 29.19
CA TYR A 281 9.57 -3.66 30.45
C TYR A 281 10.01 -5.13 30.42
N LEU A 282 9.14 -6.02 29.95
CA LEU A 282 9.36 -7.47 29.97
C LEU A 282 10.33 -7.95 28.89
N ILE A 283 10.42 -7.24 27.76
CA ILE A 283 11.17 -7.70 26.59
C ILE A 283 12.18 -6.64 26.12
N THR A 284 11.69 -5.56 25.50
CA THR A 284 12.50 -4.76 24.55
C THR A 284 13.42 -3.72 25.19
N ASN A 285 13.27 -3.39 26.47
CA ASN A 285 14.19 -2.48 27.15
C ASN A 285 15.57 -3.09 27.36
N ALA A 286 15.65 -4.36 27.77
CA ALA A 286 16.94 -4.97 28.11
C ALA A 286 16.98 -6.50 28.07
N VAL A 287 15.86 -7.19 28.32
CA VAL A 287 15.84 -8.65 28.52
C VAL A 287 16.33 -9.38 27.27
N TRP A 288 15.87 -8.94 26.10
CA TRP A 288 16.29 -9.47 24.80
C TRP A 288 17.82 -9.40 24.61
N ALA A 289 18.41 -8.22 24.81
CA ALA A 289 19.85 -7.96 24.61
C ALA A 289 20.71 -8.67 25.66
N LYS A 290 20.29 -8.65 26.94
CA LYS A 290 20.99 -9.36 28.02
C LYS A 290 21.03 -10.86 27.76
N THR A 291 19.96 -11.41 27.20
CA THR A 291 19.90 -12.83 26.85
C THR A 291 20.86 -13.15 25.70
N ARG A 292 20.86 -12.36 24.63
CA ARG A 292 21.82 -12.52 23.51
C ARG A 292 23.27 -12.38 23.97
N LYS A 293 23.58 -11.39 24.83
CA LYS A 293 24.92 -11.26 25.45
C LYS A 293 25.37 -12.53 26.15
N LYS A 294 24.49 -13.17 26.94
CA LYS A 294 24.80 -14.43 27.65
C LYS A 294 25.17 -15.56 26.69
N PHE A 295 24.58 -15.59 25.49
CA PHE A 295 24.92 -16.55 24.45
C PHE A 295 26.26 -16.26 23.75
N GLY A 296 26.86 -15.09 23.96
CA GLY A 296 28.14 -14.68 23.39
C GLY A 296 28.04 -13.66 22.24
N TYR A 297 26.83 -13.15 21.98
CA TYR A 297 26.62 -12.04 21.05
C TYR A 297 27.07 -10.71 21.65
N ARG A 298 27.18 -9.69 20.80
CA ARG A 298 27.55 -8.32 21.19
C ARG A 298 26.56 -7.76 22.20
N ASP A 299 27.08 -7.03 23.18
CA ASP A 299 26.26 -6.39 24.20
C ASP A 299 25.70 -5.06 23.68
N VAL A 300 24.37 -4.98 23.63
CA VAL A 300 23.63 -3.76 23.33
C VAL A 300 22.58 -3.46 24.40
N SER A 301 22.74 -4.01 25.60
CA SER A 301 21.72 -3.97 26.66
C SER A 301 21.48 -2.58 27.29
N ASN A 302 22.27 -1.58 26.91
CA ASN A 302 22.08 -0.18 27.28
C ASN A 302 21.15 0.57 26.31
N SER A 303 20.72 -0.07 25.22
CA SER A 303 19.88 0.55 24.18
C SER A 303 18.54 -0.20 24.10
N PRO A 304 17.40 0.48 24.30
CA PRO A 304 16.10 -0.15 24.12
C PRO A 304 15.85 -0.46 22.64
N LEU A 305 15.30 -1.65 22.34
CA LEU A 305 15.01 -2.07 20.97
C LEU A 305 13.86 -1.30 20.33
N LEU A 306 12.87 -0.94 21.14
CA LEU A 306 11.60 -0.38 20.68
C LEU A 306 11.62 1.15 20.68
N VAL A 307 11.41 1.73 19.50
CA VAL A 307 11.19 3.15 19.26
C VAL A 307 9.68 3.40 19.14
N MET A 308 9.14 4.29 19.96
CA MET A 308 7.72 4.69 19.88
C MET A 308 7.60 5.99 19.08
N LEU A 309 7.00 5.92 17.90
CA LEU A 309 6.71 7.09 17.07
C LEU A 309 5.22 7.43 17.18
N LYS A 310 4.91 8.48 17.95
CA LYS A 310 3.53 9.00 18.14
C LYS A 310 2.49 7.90 18.45
N GLY A 311 2.87 6.90 19.25
CA GLY A 311 2.02 5.78 19.66
C GLY A 311 2.14 4.51 18.81
N MET A 312 2.91 4.55 17.72
CA MET A 312 3.21 3.37 16.90
C MET A 312 4.58 2.78 17.28
N PRO A 313 4.67 1.46 17.55
CA PRO A 313 5.91 0.81 17.91
C PRO A 313 6.73 0.40 16.68
N TYR A 314 8.03 0.65 16.73
CA TYR A 314 9.00 0.23 15.73
C TYR A 314 10.23 -0.37 16.40
N VAL A 315 10.82 -1.36 15.77
CA VAL A 315 12.10 -1.97 16.13
C VAL A 315 13.22 -1.23 15.40
N ASP A 316 14.26 -0.84 16.13
CA ASP A 316 15.54 -0.44 15.53
C ASP A 316 16.24 -1.69 14.96
N VAL A 317 16.15 -1.86 13.64
CA VAL A 317 16.72 -2.99 12.91
C VAL A 317 18.25 -3.01 13.01
N ARG A 318 18.91 -1.84 13.05
CA ARG A 318 20.37 -1.76 13.22
C ARG A 318 20.75 -2.31 14.59
N LEU A 319 20.01 -1.95 15.63
CA LEU A 319 20.22 -2.42 16.99
C LEU A 319 19.95 -3.93 17.11
N SER A 320 18.90 -4.43 16.48
CA SER A 320 18.63 -5.87 16.36
C SER A 320 19.81 -6.62 15.72
N LEU A 321 20.28 -6.16 14.55
CA LEU A 321 21.41 -6.78 13.84
C LEU A 321 22.70 -6.75 14.67
N ASN A 322 22.99 -5.65 15.37
CA ASN A 322 24.14 -5.59 16.28
C ASN A 322 24.12 -6.72 17.32
N SER A 323 22.96 -6.96 17.93
CA SER A 323 22.79 -7.99 18.96
C SER A 323 22.86 -9.43 18.43
N LEU A 324 22.83 -9.61 17.11
CA LEU A 324 22.91 -10.91 16.44
C LEU A 324 24.32 -11.20 15.91
N ILE A 325 25.28 -10.29 16.09
CA ILE A 325 26.67 -10.49 15.72
C ILE A 325 27.48 -11.03 16.92
N PRO A 326 28.32 -12.07 16.74
CA PRO A 326 29.19 -12.54 17.80
C PRO A 326 30.10 -11.43 18.35
N SER A 327 30.25 -11.37 19.68
CA SER A 327 31.13 -10.39 20.34
C SER A 327 32.61 -10.51 19.93
N ALA A 328 33.02 -11.67 19.43
CA ALA A 328 34.37 -11.93 18.95
C ALA A 328 34.70 -11.27 17.59
N VAL A 329 33.70 -10.76 16.86
CA VAL A 329 33.92 -10.00 15.62
C VAL A 329 34.41 -8.59 15.99
N PRO A 330 35.56 -8.12 15.49
CA PRO A 330 36.04 -6.76 15.74
C PRO A 330 35.06 -5.69 15.27
N ASP A 331 34.96 -4.58 15.99
CA ASP A 331 33.95 -3.53 15.76
C ASP A 331 33.97 -2.97 14.34
N GLY A 332 35.17 -2.68 13.79
CA GLY A 332 35.29 -2.19 12.42
C GLY A 332 34.80 -3.18 11.34
N ILE A 333 34.87 -4.49 11.62
CA ILE A 333 34.34 -5.52 10.71
C ILE A 333 32.83 -5.66 10.92
N ALA A 334 32.38 -5.64 12.17
CA ALA A 334 30.98 -5.75 12.52
C ALA A 334 30.16 -4.57 11.97
N GLU A 335 30.67 -3.34 12.07
CA GLU A 335 30.02 -2.14 11.54
C GLU A 335 29.77 -2.26 10.04
N LYS A 336 30.80 -2.58 9.25
CA LYS A 336 30.65 -2.81 7.80
C LYS A 336 29.62 -3.91 7.51
N PHE A 337 29.64 -4.98 8.29
CA PHE A 337 28.71 -6.10 8.10
C PHE A 337 27.26 -5.72 8.43
N ILE A 338 27.03 -4.88 9.42
CA ILE A 338 25.69 -4.33 9.74
C ILE A 338 25.23 -3.43 8.61
N GLU A 339 26.09 -2.54 8.12
CA GLU A 339 25.77 -1.65 6.99
C GLU A 339 25.42 -2.44 5.73
N SER A 340 26.16 -3.52 5.41
CA SER A 340 25.82 -4.42 4.32
C SER A 340 24.47 -5.12 4.49
N GLN A 341 24.15 -5.59 5.70
CA GLN A 341 22.85 -6.23 5.99
C GLN A 341 21.69 -5.24 5.87
N LEU A 342 21.86 -4.00 6.36
CA LEU A 342 20.85 -2.94 6.21
C LEU A 342 20.66 -2.55 4.73
N LEU A 343 21.75 -2.45 3.96
CA LEU A 343 21.68 -2.20 2.53
C LEU A 343 20.98 -3.34 1.79
N TYR A 344 21.30 -4.59 2.12
CA TYR A 344 20.64 -5.76 1.56
C TYR A 344 19.13 -5.74 1.83
N LEU A 345 18.70 -5.43 3.05
CA LEU A 345 17.29 -5.28 3.40
C LEU A 345 16.63 -4.12 2.64
N SER A 346 17.29 -2.97 2.48
CA SER A 346 16.73 -1.84 1.72
C SER A 346 16.49 -2.18 0.24
N LYS A 347 17.31 -3.07 -0.34
CA LYS A 347 17.16 -3.56 -1.71
C LYS A 347 16.15 -4.70 -1.81
N ASN A 348 15.80 -5.33 -0.69
CA ASN A 348 14.90 -6.48 -0.60
C ASN A 348 13.83 -6.25 0.50
N PRO A 349 12.94 -5.24 0.35
CA PRO A 349 11.99 -4.87 1.38
C PRO A 349 11.01 -6.00 1.75
N GLN A 350 10.81 -6.98 0.87
CA GLN A 350 10.00 -8.18 1.13
C GLN A 350 10.53 -9.06 2.28
N TYR A 351 11.75 -8.80 2.78
CA TYR A 351 12.33 -9.51 3.93
C TYR A 351 12.11 -8.79 5.26
N HIS A 352 11.34 -7.71 5.31
CA HIS A 352 11.13 -6.91 6.53
C HIS A 352 10.54 -7.68 7.72
N ASP A 353 9.78 -8.75 7.47
CA ASP A 353 9.18 -9.65 8.45
C ASP A 353 10.01 -10.93 8.68
N LYS A 354 11.13 -11.08 7.98
CA LYS A 354 11.98 -12.29 7.95
C LYS A 354 13.46 -11.95 8.11
N ILE A 355 13.76 -10.91 8.87
CA ILE A 355 15.13 -10.43 9.04
C ILE A 355 16.02 -11.51 9.65
N GLU A 356 15.54 -12.27 10.62
CA GLU A 356 16.29 -13.32 11.32
C GLU A 356 16.75 -14.44 10.39
N PHE A 357 16.01 -14.68 9.30
CA PHE A 357 16.24 -15.80 8.39
C PHE A 357 16.92 -15.38 7.09
N ASN A 358 16.46 -14.26 6.49
CA ASN A 358 16.89 -13.85 5.16
C ASN A 358 17.99 -12.78 5.21
N VAL A 359 18.02 -11.94 6.23
CA VAL A 359 18.97 -10.81 6.33
C VAL A 359 20.09 -11.09 7.33
N ALA A 360 19.75 -11.41 8.56
CA ALA A 360 20.71 -11.64 9.63
C ALA A 360 21.50 -12.93 9.40
N VAL A 361 22.82 -12.87 9.60
CA VAL A 361 23.67 -14.07 9.69
C VAL A 361 24.15 -14.20 11.15
N SER A 362 23.30 -14.83 11.97
CA SER A 362 23.45 -14.87 13.43
C SER A 362 24.12 -16.14 13.98
N CYS A 363 24.23 -17.19 13.19
CA CYS A 363 24.89 -18.43 13.58
C CYS A 363 25.59 -19.07 12.38
N TRP A 364 26.46 -20.04 12.64
CA TRP A 364 27.04 -20.85 11.57
C TRP A 364 26.04 -21.89 11.07
N THR A 365 25.88 -21.96 9.76
CA THR A 365 25.15 -22.99 9.03
C THR A 365 25.99 -23.40 7.82
N PRO A 366 25.71 -24.54 7.16
CA PRO A 366 26.39 -24.92 5.92
C PRO A 366 26.29 -23.86 4.81
N LEU A 367 25.29 -22.98 4.87
CA LEU A 367 25.08 -21.89 3.90
C LEU A 367 25.66 -20.54 4.35
N ALA A 368 26.24 -20.44 5.54
CA ALA A 368 26.66 -19.16 6.11
C ALA A 368 27.68 -18.41 5.23
N GLU A 369 28.65 -19.12 4.64
CA GLU A 369 29.63 -18.52 3.75
C GLU A 369 28.98 -17.94 2.48
N LYS A 370 28.08 -18.71 1.85
CA LYS A 370 27.31 -18.25 0.68
C LYS A 370 26.50 -17.00 1.02
N ARG A 371 25.79 -17.00 2.16
CA ARG A 371 24.98 -15.86 2.62
C ARG A 371 25.83 -14.62 2.91
N ILE A 372 26.98 -14.77 3.56
CA ILE A 372 27.90 -13.64 3.81
C ILE A 372 28.41 -13.06 2.49
N ASN A 373 28.73 -13.90 1.50
CA ASN A 373 29.18 -13.45 0.19
C ASN A 373 28.09 -12.70 -0.59
N GLU A 374 26.83 -13.14 -0.49
CA GLU A 374 25.68 -12.49 -1.11
C GLU A 374 25.35 -11.14 -0.47
N ILE A 375 25.27 -11.10 0.87
CA ILE A 375 24.81 -9.93 1.62
C ILE A 375 25.91 -8.87 1.73
N ALA A 376 27.15 -9.30 1.95
CA ALA A 376 28.28 -8.44 2.29
C ALA A 376 29.38 -8.54 1.23
N ALA A 377 29.00 -8.38 -0.04
CA ALA A 377 29.90 -8.49 -1.19
C ALA A 377 31.17 -7.63 -1.04
N ASP A 378 31.02 -6.43 -0.49
CA ASP A 378 32.08 -5.41 -0.35
C ASP A 378 33.11 -5.71 0.76
N LEU A 379 32.86 -6.67 1.65
CA LEU A 379 33.84 -7.07 2.67
C LEU A 379 34.98 -7.88 2.04
N SER A 380 36.20 -7.66 2.54
CA SER A 380 37.37 -8.42 2.10
C SER A 380 37.27 -9.90 2.48
N PRO A 381 37.98 -10.81 1.77
CA PRO A 381 37.99 -12.23 2.12
C PRO A 381 38.42 -12.50 3.57
N ASN A 382 39.37 -11.72 4.10
CA ASN A 382 39.82 -11.85 5.49
C ASN A 382 38.74 -11.44 6.50
N GLU A 383 38.02 -10.35 6.23
CA GLU A 383 36.90 -9.90 7.06
C GLU A 383 35.79 -10.96 7.10
N LYS A 384 35.40 -11.49 5.93
CA LYS A 384 34.40 -12.56 5.79
C LYS A 384 34.82 -13.82 6.56
N LYS A 385 36.08 -14.24 6.43
CA LYS A 385 36.64 -15.37 7.19
C LYS A 385 36.60 -15.14 8.70
N LYS A 386 36.84 -13.92 9.16
CA LYS A 386 36.76 -13.57 10.58
C LYS A 386 35.33 -13.65 11.11
N ILE A 387 34.35 -13.19 10.34
CA ILE A 387 32.92 -13.33 10.67
C ILE A 387 32.56 -14.82 10.74
N LEU A 388 32.87 -15.59 9.71
CA LEU A 388 32.53 -17.01 9.63
C LEU A 388 33.14 -17.85 10.76
N SER A 389 34.42 -17.62 11.08
CA SER A 389 35.10 -18.29 12.20
C SER A 389 34.50 -17.91 13.55
N SER A 390 34.12 -16.65 13.74
CA SER A 390 33.45 -16.19 14.97
C SER A 390 32.07 -16.80 15.13
N LEU A 391 31.29 -16.91 14.04
CA LEU A 391 30.01 -17.61 14.02
C LEU A 391 30.18 -19.10 14.35
N ASN A 392 31.16 -19.77 13.75
CA ASN A 392 31.42 -21.19 14.00
C ASN A 392 31.77 -21.45 15.47
N LEU A 393 32.67 -20.63 16.03
CA LEU A 393 33.07 -20.73 17.43
C LEU A 393 31.87 -20.49 18.36
N LEU A 394 31.07 -19.46 18.10
CA LEU A 394 29.88 -19.15 18.88
C LEU A 394 28.88 -20.32 18.84
N THR A 395 28.56 -20.81 17.65
CA THR A 395 27.61 -21.91 17.46
C THR A 395 28.09 -23.18 18.15
N LYS A 396 29.37 -23.56 18.02
CA LYS A 396 29.94 -24.69 18.75
C LYS A 396 29.80 -24.53 20.27
N LYS A 397 30.17 -23.36 20.80
CA LYS A 397 30.06 -23.07 22.23
C LYS A 397 28.62 -23.21 22.74
N ILE A 398 27.64 -22.71 21.99
CA ILE A 398 26.21 -22.81 22.34
C ILE A 398 25.76 -24.28 22.34
N LEU A 399 26.13 -25.06 21.32
CA LEU A 399 25.80 -26.49 21.24
C LEU A 399 26.45 -27.29 22.37
N GLU A 400 27.72 -27.03 22.66
CA GLU A 400 28.47 -27.70 23.73
C GLU A 400 27.88 -27.42 25.11
N SER A 401 27.52 -26.16 25.37
CA SER A 401 26.91 -25.73 26.63
C SER A 401 25.51 -26.32 26.85
N ASN A 402 24.85 -26.77 25.78
CA ASN A 402 23.50 -27.33 25.80
C ASN A 402 23.46 -28.84 25.43
N LYS A 403 24.60 -29.54 25.53
CA LYS A 403 24.71 -30.99 25.18
C LYS A 403 23.65 -31.87 25.83
N LYS A 404 23.11 -31.53 27.00
CA LYS A 404 22.06 -32.31 27.67
C LYS A 404 20.71 -32.29 26.95
N ILE A 405 20.45 -31.28 26.10
CA ILE A 405 19.17 -31.02 25.44
C ILE A 405 19.19 -31.47 23.96
N LEU A 406 20.38 -31.78 23.42
CA LEU A 406 20.52 -32.18 22.01
C LEU A 406 20.09 -33.65 21.78
N PRO A 407 19.37 -33.94 20.67
CA PRO A 407 19.15 -35.30 20.20
C PRO A 407 20.48 -36.05 20.04
N GLU A 408 20.52 -37.36 20.30
CA GLU A 408 21.75 -38.15 20.16
C GLU A 408 22.38 -38.08 18.77
N SER A 409 21.57 -37.86 17.74
CA SER A 409 22.03 -37.67 16.35
C SER A 409 22.90 -36.43 16.12
N ILE A 410 22.85 -35.43 17.01
CA ILE A 410 23.62 -34.17 16.92
C ILE A 410 24.79 -34.16 17.93
N LYS A 411 24.87 -35.17 18.82
CA LYS A 411 25.93 -35.27 19.84
C LYS A 411 27.23 -35.88 19.33
N LYS A 412 27.20 -36.57 18.19
CA LYS A 412 28.38 -37.06 17.46
C LYS A 412 28.84 -35.98 16.48
#